data_AF-J9GH79-F1
#
_entry.id   AF-J9GH79-F1
#
_cell.length_a   1.000
_cell.length_b   1.000
_cell.length_c   1.000
_cell.angle_alpha   90.00
_cell.angle_beta   90.00
_cell.angle_gamma   90.00
#
_symmetry.space_group_name_H-M   'P 1'
#
loop_
_entity.id
_entity.type
_entity.pdbx_description
1 polymer ?
#
loop_
_entity_poly.entity_id
_entity_poly.type
_entity_poly.pdbx_seq_one_letter_code
_entity_poly.pdbx_strand_id
1 'polypeptide(L)'
;MTRKTCTKNYPPFHEDLLAQFYRFATSKRENSKLPTRKDFLNYVKKQCKLSIPERYLEARFDKDKNEVFNILLFLNVAMLVNHKRTSLNQESSKFTGKGEDTKVSRFPFHVFHTLNWNVEHISPQNPKDKAELLRRLNDWKNDYPDQSLPQEIEKIYKMLKMQENDLSVLDHDADYINLAHRFVAEKEDVMCLGNLTLLTEHNNKGIGNKFYFDKRICIHNYQSQGSFIPAATLQVFSKWNTDAPNGFVFWDEKDQEAYQNAIENTIDNFIDFCEENASE
;
A
#
# COMPACT_ATOMS: atom_id res chain seq x y z
N MET A 1 -31.10 19.85 -19.86
CA MET A 1 -31.26 18.64 -19.02
C MET A 1 -29.88 18.06 -18.75
N THR A 2 -29.37 18.35 -17.56
CA THR A 2 -28.10 17.89 -17.02
C THR A 2 -28.13 16.36 -16.89
N ARG A 3 -27.29 15.67 -17.67
CA ARG A 3 -26.98 14.26 -17.44
C ARG A 3 -26.29 14.19 -16.08
N LYS A 4 -27.03 13.77 -15.05
CA LYS A 4 -26.45 13.31 -13.78
C LYS A 4 -25.41 12.26 -14.12
N THR A 5 -24.15 12.60 -13.91
CA THR A 5 -23.04 11.65 -13.86
C THR A 5 -23.37 10.67 -12.74
N CYS A 6 -23.85 9.49 -13.12
CA CYS A 6 -23.98 8.39 -12.18
C CYS A 6 -22.56 8.06 -11.73
N THR A 7 -22.23 8.43 -10.49
CA THR A 7 -21.01 7.97 -9.83
C THR A 7 -21.04 6.46 -9.85
N LYS A 8 -20.13 5.83 -10.60
CA LYS A 8 -19.87 4.40 -10.48
C LYS A 8 -19.25 4.20 -9.10
N ASN A 9 -20.09 4.04 -8.08
CA ASN A 9 -19.68 3.76 -6.72
C ASN A 9 -18.89 2.44 -6.73
N TYR A 10 -17.68 2.48 -6.19
CA TYR A 10 -16.76 1.35 -6.14
C TYR A 10 -16.65 0.84 -4.70
N PRO A 11 -16.56 -0.48 -4.47
CA PRO A 11 -16.66 -1.54 -5.47
C PRO A 11 -18.12 -1.74 -5.94
N PRO A 12 -18.36 -1.86 -7.25
CA PRO A 12 -19.69 -2.24 -7.74
C PRO A 12 -19.95 -3.67 -7.29
N PHE A 13 -21.12 -3.90 -6.69
CA PHE A 13 -21.61 -5.25 -6.47
C PHE A 13 -21.77 -5.93 -7.84
N HIS A 14 -20.90 -6.91 -8.11
CA HIS A 14 -20.94 -7.66 -9.37
C HIS A 14 -21.98 -8.79 -9.24
N GLU A 15 -23.25 -8.46 -9.49
CA GLU A 15 -24.36 -9.44 -9.52
C GLU A 15 -24.03 -10.65 -10.38
N ASP A 16 -23.36 -10.43 -11.51
CA ASP A 16 -22.91 -11.48 -12.42
C ASP A 16 -21.93 -12.46 -11.76
N LEU A 17 -21.02 -11.97 -10.92
CA LEU A 17 -20.05 -12.82 -10.22
C LEU A 17 -20.75 -13.67 -9.15
N LEU A 18 -21.70 -13.07 -8.42
CA LEU A 18 -22.51 -13.78 -7.45
C LEU A 18 -23.36 -14.85 -8.16
N ALA A 19 -23.98 -14.52 -9.30
CA ALA A 19 -24.72 -15.46 -10.12
C ALA A 19 -23.83 -16.60 -10.64
N GLN A 20 -22.59 -16.32 -11.03
CA GLN A 20 -21.60 -17.34 -11.41
C GLN A 20 -21.28 -18.29 -10.25
N PHE A 21 -21.05 -17.76 -9.05
CA PHE A 21 -20.83 -18.58 -7.86
C PHE A 21 -22.03 -19.44 -7.49
N TYR A 22 -23.25 -18.89 -7.53
CA TYR A 22 -24.47 -19.66 -7.34
C TYR A 22 -24.65 -20.74 -8.40
N ARG A 23 -24.44 -20.39 -9.67
CA ARG A 23 -24.54 -21.34 -10.78
C ARG A 23 -23.53 -22.47 -10.61
N PHE A 24 -22.29 -22.18 -10.27
CA PHE A 24 -21.28 -23.20 -10.00
C PHE A 24 -21.77 -24.13 -8.89
N ALA A 25 -22.13 -23.59 -7.72
CA ALA A 25 -22.53 -24.38 -6.54
C ALA A 25 -23.82 -25.22 -6.73
N THR A 26 -24.69 -24.83 -7.68
CA THR A 26 -26.00 -25.48 -7.89
C THR A 26 -26.08 -26.30 -9.19
N SER A 27 -25.15 -26.11 -10.12
CA SER A 27 -25.14 -26.83 -11.39
C SER A 27 -24.81 -28.31 -11.20
N LYS A 28 -25.76 -29.17 -11.57
CA LYS A 28 -25.50 -30.61 -11.79
C LYS A 28 -25.11 -30.79 -13.25
N ARG A 29 -23.90 -31.30 -13.53
CA ARG A 29 -23.65 -31.93 -14.84
C ARG A 29 -24.39 -33.26 -14.85
N GLU A 30 -24.95 -33.69 -15.97
CA GLU A 30 -25.67 -34.97 -16.07
C GLU A 30 -24.84 -36.10 -15.44
N ASN A 31 -25.46 -36.85 -14.52
CA ASN A 31 -24.84 -37.93 -13.72
C ASN A 31 -23.72 -37.54 -12.73
N SER A 32 -23.56 -36.26 -12.36
CA SER A 32 -22.59 -35.81 -11.33
C SER A 32 -23.25 -35.38 -10.02
N LYS A 33 -22.52 -35.55 -8.89
CA LYS A 33 -22.87 -34.96 -7.60
C LYS A 33 -22.71 -33.43 -7.65
N LEU A 34 -23.42 -32.71 -6.78
CA LEU A 34 -23.20 -31.27 -6.61
C LEU A 34 -21.75 -30.98 -6.20
N PRO A 35 -21.18 -29.82 -6.58
CA PRO A 35 -19.82 -29.46 -6.19
C PRO A 35 -19.64 -29.46 -4.68
N THR A 36 -18.52 -30.00 -4.24
CA THR A 36 -18.14 -30.00 -2.82
C THR A 36 -17.65 -28.61 -2.39
N ARG A 37 -17.48 -28.43 -1.08
CA ARG A 37 -16.81 -27.24 -0.53
C ARG A 37 -15.38 -27.08 -1.09
N LYS A 38 -14.65 -28.19 -1.34
CA LYS A 38 -13.31 -28.17 -1.93
C LYS A 38 -13.39 -27.64 -3.37
N ASP A 39 -14.33 -28.15 -4.16
CA ASP A 39 -14.54 -27.70 -5.55
C ASP A 39 -14.92 -26.22 -5.64
N PHE A 40 -15.80 -25.76 -4.75
CA PHE A 40 -16.18 -24.35 -4.67
C PHE A 40 -14.99 -23.47 -4.30
N LEU A 41 -14.19 -23.87 -3.32
CA LEU A 41 -12.99 -23.13 -2.92
C LEU A 41 -11.97 -23.06 -4.07
N ASN A 42 -11.75 -24.15 -4.78
CA ASN A 42 -10.87 -24.20 -5.95
C ASN A 42 -11.39 -23.30 -7.08
N TYR A 43 -12.71 -23.27 -7.30
CA TYR A 43 -13.32 -22.37 -8.26
C TYR A 43 -13.12 -20.89 -7.88
N VAL A 44 -13.32 -20.53 -6.62
CA VAL A 44 -13.07 -19.17 -6.12
C VAL A 44 -11.59 -18.80 -6.26
N LYS A 45 -10.65 -19.66 -5.87
CA LYS A 45 -9.21 -19.46 -6.06
C LYS A 45 -8.87 -19.19 -7.54
N LYS A 46 -9.45 -19.99 -8.45
CA LYS A 46 -9.29 -19.78 -9.90
C LYS A 46 -9.81 -18.42 -10.35
N GLN A 47 -10.99 -17.99 -9.89
CA GLN A 47 -11.53 -16.66 -10.22
C GLN A 47 -10.67 -15.54 -9.67
N CYS A 48 -10.15 -15.66 -8.43
CA CYS A 48 -9.23 -14.69 -7.86
C CYS A 48 -7.96 -14.55 -8.72
N LYS A 49 -7.31 -15.66 -9.09
CA LYS A 49 -6.13 -15.64 -9.96
C LYS A 49 -6.42 -14.95 -11.31
N LEU A 50 -7.52 -15.31 -11.96
CA LEU A 50 -7.92 -14.73 -13.26
C LEU A 50 -8.28 -13.24 -13.18
N SER A 51 -8.56 -12.73 -11.99
CA SER A 51 -8.89 -11.31 -11.78
C SER A 51 -7.66 -10.42 -11.59
N ILE A 52 -6.47 -11.01 -11.41
CA ILE A 52 -5.22 -10.26 -11.28
C ILE A 52 -4.76 -9.85 -12.70
N PRO A 53 -4.60 -8.55 -12.99
CA PRO A 53 -4.08 -8.08 -14.28
C PRO A 53 -2.67 -8.62 -14.53
N GLU A 54 -2.37 -9.03 -15.77
CA GLU A 54 -1.05 -9.62 -16.10
C GLU A 54 0.11 -8.65 -15.86
N ARG A 55 -0.10 -7.36 -16.13
CA ARG A 55 0.92 -6.30 -15.99
C ARG A 55 0.59 -5.32 -14.86
N TYR A 56 0.09 -5.84 -13.76
CA TYR A 56 -0.37 -5.02 -12.62
C TYR A 56 0.74 -4.10 -12.07
N LEU A 57 2.01 -4.47 -12.16
CA LEU A 57 3.15 -3.62 -11.75
C LEU A 57 3.33 -2.38 -12.64
N GLU A 58 2.87 -2.43 -13.89
CA GLU A 58 2.90 -1.30 -14.83
C GLU A 58 1.71 -0.34 -14.63
N ALA A 59 0.74 -0.69 -13.76
CA ALA A 59 -0.45 0.11 -13.53
C ALA A 59 -0.09 1.48 -12.92
N ARG A 60 -0.62 2.55 -13.50
CA ARG A 60 -0.35 3.92 -13.05
C ARG A 60 -1.62 4.61 -12.57
N PHE A 61 -1.54 5.37 -11.48
CA PHE A 61 -2.73 6.00 -10.91
C PHE A 61 -3.34 7.09 -11.80
N ASP A 62 -2.56 7.75 -12.64
CA ASP A 62 -3.05 8.75 -13.58
C ASP A 62 -3.87 8.14 -14.74
N LYS A 63 -3.54 6.91 -15.15
CA LYS A 63 -4.16 6.19 -16.29
C LYS A 63 -5.18 5.13 -15.84
N ASP A 64 -4.85 4.38 -14.80
CA ASP A 64 -5.47 3.11 -14.41
C ASP A 64 -6.06 3.16 -12.99
N LYS A 65 -6.68 4.29 -12.62
CA LYS A 65 -7.19 4.59 -11.25
C LYS A 65 -7.85 3.41 -10.54
N ASN A 66 -8.77 2.74 -11.23
CA ASN A 66 -9.54 1.63 -10.64
C ASN A 66 -8.68 0.38 -10.45
N GLU A 67 -7.78 0.11 -11.39
CA GLU A 67 -6.87 -1.03 -11.32
C GLU A 67 -5.91 -0.87 -10.16
N VAL A 68 -5.25 0.29 -10.06
CA VAL A 68 -4.40 0.65 -8.91
C VAL A 68 -5.14 0.50 -7.59
N PHE A 69 -6.35 1.06 -7.49
CA PHE A 69 -7.16 0.93 -6.28
C PHE A 69 -7.44 -0.54 -5.93
N ASN A 70 -7.81 -1.36 -6.91
CA ASN A 70 -8.09 -2.78 -6.72
C ASN A 70 -6.85 -3.55 -6.28
N ILE A 71 -5.69 -3.27 -6.88
CA ILE A 71 -4.43 -3.91 -6.52
C ILE A 71 -4.06 -3.56 -5.08
N LEU A 72 -4.17 -2.30 -4.66
CA LEU A 72 -3.87 -1.88 -3.28
C LEU A 72 -4.84 -2.46 -2.25
N LEU A 73 -6.12 -2.58 -2.59
CA LEU A 73 -7.09 -3.31 -1.76
C LEU A 73 -6.73 -4.79 -1.67
N PHE A 74 -6.49 -5.42 -2.82
CA PHE A 74 -6.16 -6.82 -2.93
C PHE A 74 -4.89 -7.15 -2.16
N LEU A 75 -3.86 -6.31 -2.24
CA LEU A 75 -2.62 -6.43 -1.50
C LEU A 75 -2.91 -6.68 -0.02
N ASN A 76 -3.71 -5.81 0.62
CA ASN A 76 -4.08 -5.95 2.04
C ASN A 76 -4.80 -7.26 2.37
N VAL A 77 -5.60 -7.80 1.44
CA VAL A 77 -6.27 -9.10 1.61
C VAL A 77 -5.28 -10.25 1.43
N ALA A 78 -4.43 -10.18 0.40
CA ALA A 78 -3.42 -11.17 0.06
C ALA A 78 -2.41 -11.35 1.21
N MET A 79 -1.97 -10.26 1.84
CA MET A 79 -1.10 -10.33 3.04
C MET A 79 -1.67 -11.26 4.12
N LEU A 80 -2.96 -11.11 4.43
CA LEU A 80 -3.63 -11.90 5.47
C LEU A 80 -3.79 -13.36 5.06
N VAL A 81 -4.05 -13.63 3.78
CA VAL A 81 -4.14 -14.99 3.25
C VAL A 81 -2.77 -15.68 3.32
N ASN A 82 -1.70 -14.99 2.92
CA ASN A 82 -0.35 -15.53 2.92
C ASN A 82 0.14 -15.81 4.35
N HIS A 83 -0.07 -14.89 5.30
CA HIS A 83 0.30 -15.12 6.70
C HIS A 83 -0.40 -16.36 7.28
N LYS A 84 -1.69 -16.54 6.96
CA LYS A 84 -2.43 -17.72 7.40
C LYS A 84 -1.89 -19.01 6.79
N ARG A 85 -1.45 -19.00 5.52
CA ARG A 85 -0.80 -20.15 4.87
C ARG A 85 0.50 -20.50 5.60
N THR A 86 1.35 -19.51 5.90
CA THR A 86 2.59 -19.74 6.65
C THR A 86 2.34 -20.35 8.02
N SER A 87 1.35 -19.87 8.77
CA SER A 87 0.98 -20.48 10.06
C SER A 87 0.47 -21.92 9.94
N LEU A 88 -0.31 -22.24 8.88
CA LEU A 88 -0.82 -23.60 8.66
C LEU A 88 0.28 -24.58 8.21
N ASN A 89 1.26 -24.12 7.44
CA ASN A 89 2.38 -24.97 7.00
C ASN A 89 3.39 -25.24 8.14
N GLN A 90 3.29 -24.54 9.27
CA GLN A 90 4.05 -24.79 10.50
C GLN A 90 3.33 -25.77 11.44
N GLU A 91 2.67 -26.81 10.90
CA GLU A 91 1.99 -27.82 11.72
C GLU A 91 2.96 -28.66 12.59
N SER A 92 2.59 -28.80 13.87
CA SER A 92 2.79 -30.01 14.69
C SER A 92 4.13 -30.24 15.43
N SER A 93 4.58 -29.28 16.23
CA SER A 93 5.17 -29.67 17.52
C SER A 93 4.06 -29.74 18.57
N LYS A 94 3.93 -30.89 19.23
CA LYS A 94 2.94 -31.13 20.30
C LYS A 94 3.16 -30.14 21.45
N PHE A 95 2.49 -28.99 21.42
CA PHE A 95 2.64 -27.99 22.49
C PHE A 95 1.57 -28.14 23.57
N THR A 96 2.07 -28.24 24.78
CA THR A 96 1.34 -28.33 26.04
C THR A 96 0.82 -26.95 26.46
N GLY A 97 -0.48 -26.70 26.26
CA GLY A 97 -1.28 -25.84 27.16
C GLY A 97 -1.18 -24.31 27.08
N LYS A 98 -0.36 -23.69 26.22
CA LYS A 98 -0.42 -22.24 25.94
C LYS A 98 -0.18 -22.02 24.44
N GLY A 99 -1.19 -21.59 23.71
CA GLY A 99 -1.10 -21.47 22.24
C GLY A 99 -0.11 -20.37 21.82
N GLU A 100 0.79 -20.71 20.89
CA GLU A 100 1.69 -19.77 20.20
C GLU A 100 1.04 -19.15 18.94
N ASP A 101 -0.06 -19.75 18.47
CA ASP A 101 -0.77 -19.32 17.28
C ASP A 101 -1.68 -18.13 17.55
N THR A 102 -1.34 -16.98 16.95
CA THR A 102 -2.28 -15.87 16.83
C THR A 102 -3.24 -16.18 15.69
N LYS A 103 -4.54 -16.36 16.00
CA LYS A 103 -5.56 -16.51 14.95
C LYS A 103 -5.58 -15.23 14.12
N VAL A 104 -4.98 -15.26 12.93
CA VAL A 104 -4.96 -14.13 11.99
C VAL A 104 -6.40 -13.69 11.69
N SER A 105 -6.69 -12.41 11.95
CA SER A 105 -8.00 -11.82 11.72
C SER A 105 -8.31 -11.70 10.22
N ARG A 106 -9.58 -11.86 9.85
CA ARG A 106 -10.03 -11.63 8.47
C ARG A 106 -9.94 -10.15 8.13
N PHE A 107 -9.77 -9.83 6.83
CA PHE A 107 -9.90 -8.46 6.37
C PHE A 107 -11.28 -7.90 6.76
N PRO A 108 -11.37 -6.74 7.41
CA PRO A 108 -12.62 -6.22 7.95
C PRO A 108 -13.46 -5.57 6.84
N PHE A 109 -14.01 -6.39 5.94
CA PHE A 109 -14.85 -5.90 4.83
C PHE A 109 -16.04 -5.07 5.33
N HIS A 110 -16.59 -5.34 6.52
CA HIS A 110 -17.64 -4.51 7.09
C HIS A 110 -17.18 -3.06 7.32
N VAL A 111 -15.94 -2.83 7.79
CA VAL A 111 -15.36 -1.48 7.90
C VAL A 111 -15.15 -0.90 6.51
N PHE A 112 -14.57 -1.70 5.61
CA PHE A 112 -14.28 -1.27 4.25
C PHE A 112 -15.51 -0.73 3.52
N HIS A 113 -16.66 -1.39 3.61
CA HIS A 113 -17.90 -0.95 2.96
C HIS A 113 -18.61 0.21 3.67
N THR A 114 -18.20 0.58 4.89
CA THR A 114 -18.80 1.72 5.63
C THR A 114 -18.08 3.04 5.40
N LEU A 115 -16.91 3.01 4.76
CA LEU A 115 -16.05 4.17 4.56
C LEU A 115 -15.78 4.38 3.08
N ASN A 116 -15.51 5.62 2.70
CA ASN A 116 -14.93 5.92 1.40
C ASN A 116 -13.42 5.73 1.46
N TRP A 117 -12.85 5.28 0.35
CA TRP A 117 -11.43 4.98 0.24
C TRP A 117 -10.82 5.72 -0.95
N ASN A 118 -9.55 6.06 -0.83
CA ASN A 118 -8.80 6.73 -1.86
C ASN A 118 -7.35 6.25 -1.87
N VAL A 119 -6.67 6.48 -2.99
CA VAL A 119 -5.24 6.22 -3.12
C VAL A 119 -4.47 7.45 -2.59
N GLU A 120 -3.50 7.19 -1.73
CA GLU A 120 -2.55 8.16 -1.19
C GLU A 120 -1.18 7.95 -1.85
N HIS A 121 -0.50 9.04 -2.19
CA HIS A 121 0.89 8.98 -2.62
C HIS A 121 1.78 8.94 -1.39
N ILE A 122 2.81 8.11 -1.35
CA ILE A 122 3.65 7.97 -0.15
C ILE A 122 4.58 9.16 -0.04
N SER A 123 5.37 9.41 -1.09
CA SER A 123 6.07 10.66 -1.33
C SER A 123 5.15 11.71 -1.98
N PRO A 124 5.44 13.02 -1.80
CA PRO A 124 4.68 14.08 -2.44
C PRO A 124 4.60 13.92 -3.97
N GLN A 125 3.45 14.22 -4.56
CA GLN A 125 3.23 14.06 -6.00
C GLN A 125 3.99 15.10 -6.85
N ASN A 126 4.27 16.25 -6.25
CA ASN A 126 5.01 17.33 -6.88
C ASN A 126 6.17 17.71 -5.95
N PRO A 127 7.33 18.09 -6.50
CA PRO A 127 8.41 18.67 -5.70
C PRO A 127 7.84 19.82 -4.89
N LYS A 128 8.04 19.75 -3.57
CA LYS A 128 7.69 20.83 -2.68
C LYS A 128 8.69 21.96 -2.86
N ASP A 129 8.21 23.18 -2.63
CA ASP A 129 9.06 24.35 -2.64
C ASP A 129 10.21 24.19 -1.64
N LYS A 130 11.39 24.69 -1.99
CA LYS A 130 12.60 24.63 -1.17
C LYS A 130 12.39 25.34 0.16
N ALA A 131 11.63 26.42 0.18
CA ALA A 131 11.29 27.14 1.40
C ALA A 131 10.38 26.31 2.32
N GLU A 132 9.41 25.57 1.74
CA GLU A 132 8.56 24.66 2.49
C GLU A 132 9.40 23.53 3.12
N LEU A 133 10.33 22.94 2.35
CA LEU A 133 11.24 21.92 2.87
C LEU A 133 12.09 22.45 4.02
N LEU A 134 12.73 23.62 3.86
CA LEU A 134 13.53 24.25 4.91
C LEU A 134 12.69 24.52 6.17
N ARG A 135 11.49 25.09 6.01
CA ARG A 135 10.57 25.33 7.13
C ARG A 135 10.25 24.04 7.88
N ARG A 136 9.85 22.98 7.18
CA ARG A 136 9.48 21.72 7.84
C ARG A 136 10.67 21.01 8.48
N LEU A 137 11.88 21.12 7.92
CA LEU A 137 13.09 20.61 8.55
C LEU A 137 13.47 21.40 9.82
N ASN A 138 13.26 22.73 9.82
CA ASN A 138 13.40 23.56 11.01
C ASN A 138 12.40 23.13 12.10
N ASP A 139 11.12 22.98 11.74
CA ASP A 139 10.08 22.48 12.65
C ASP A 139 10.48 21.13 13.25
N TRP A 140 10.94 20.20 12.41
CA TRP A 140 11.39 18.88 12.87
C TRP A 140 12.56 18.96 13.86
N LYS A 141 13.58 19.79 13.60
CA LYS A 141 14.71 19.97 14.53
C LYS A 141 14.28 20.62 15.86
N ASN A 142 13.28 21.48 15.82
CA ASN A 142 12.73 22.10 17.03
C ASN A 142 11.90 21.09 17.85
N ASP A 143 11.09 20.27 17.18
CA ASP A 143 10.24 19.25 17.82
C ASP A 143 11.06 18.06 18.37
N TYR A 144 12.20 17.75 17.72
CA TYR A 144 13.06 16.60 18.04
C TYR A 144 14.55 17.00 18.17
N PRO A 145 14.92 17.84 19.16
CA PRO A 145 16.27 18.42 19.25
C PRO A 145 17.38 17.37 19.47
N ASP A 146 17.05 16.23 20.10
CA ASP A 146 17.99 15.16 20.40
C ASP A 146 18.08 14.09 19.28
N GLN A 147 17.25 14.18 18.24
CA GLN A 147 17.28 13.24 17.12
C GLN A 147 18.18 13.77 16.00
N SER A 148 19.16 12.97 15.60
CA SER A 148 19.97 13.29 14.43
C SER A 148 19.21 12.99 13.13
N LEU A 149 19.25 13.92 12.18
CA LEU A 149 18.84 13.63 10.81
C LEU A 149 19.81 12.63 10.16
N PRO A 150 19.34 11.79 9.22
CA PRO A 150 20.23 11.01 8.36
C PRO A 150 21.24 11.92 7.65
N GLN A 151 22.45 11.41 7.41
CA GLN A 151 23.59 12.21 6.92
C GLN A 151 23.27 13.04 5.66
N GLU A 152 22.57 12.43 4.71
CA GLU A 152 22.19 13.06 3.44
C GLU A 152 21.15 14.18 3.64
N ILE A 153 20.24 14.00 4.60
CA ILE A 153 19.23 15.02 4.95
C ILE A 153 19.86 16.16 5.71
N GLU A 154 20.80 15.87 6.60
CA GLU A 154 21.58 16.89 7.29
C GLU A 154 22.40 17.73 6.28
N LYS A 155 22.91 17.11 5.21
CA LYS A 155 23.59 17.83 4.12
C LYS A 155 22.62 18.77 3.39
N ILE A 156 21.44 18.29 2.97
CA ILE A 156 20.39 19.12 2.36
C ILE A 156 20.01 20.28 3.28
N TYR A 157 19.74 19.99 4.55
CA TYR A 157 19.36 20.99 5.54
C TYR A 157 20.40 22.10 5.63
N LYS A 158 21.68 21.76 5.73
CA LYS A 158 22.78 22.74 5.76
C LYS A 158 22.85 23.58 4.48
N MET A 159 22.71 22.97 3.32
CA MET A 159 22.71 23.69 2.03
C MET A 159 21.54 24.69 1.95
N LEU A 160 20.33 24.26 2.32
CA LEU A 160 19.15 25.13 2.39
C LEU A 160 19.34 26.26 3.39
N LYS A 161 19.87 25.98 4.58
CA LYS A 161 20.08 26.98 5.62
C LYS A 161 21.15 28.01 5.21
N MET A 162 22.22 27.57 4.57
CA MET A 162 23.26 28.47 4.05
C MET A 162 22.72 29.46 3.02
N GLN A 163 21.74 29.03 2.22
CA GLN A 163 21.11 29.84 1.17
C GLN A 163 19.70 30.32 1.54
N GLU A 164 19.36 30.43 2.83
CA GLU A 164 18.01 30.78 3.29
C GLU A 164 17.49 32.13 2.75
N ASN A 165 18.41 33.07 2.46
CA ASN A 165 18.06 34.38 1.90
C ASN A 165 17.77 34.35 0.38
N ASP A 166 18.32 33.38 -0.34
CA ASP A 166 18.11 33.19 -1.78
C ASP A 166 18.29 31.72 -2.16
N LEU A 167 17.20 30.96 -2.04
CA LEU A 167 17.20 29.53 -2.34
C LEU A 167 17.37 29.25 -3.85
N SER A 168 17.20 30.24 -4.74
CA SER A 168 17.33 30.04 -6.20
C SER A 168 18.76 29.68 -6.62
N VAL A 169 19.75 30.00 -5.79
CA VAL A 169 21.14 29.57 -5.96
C VAL A 169 21.25 28.04 -6.08
N LEU A 170 20.39 27.30 -5.38
CA LEU A 170 20.40 25.83 -5.37
C LEU A 170 19.80 25.21 -6.65
N ASP A 171 19.14 25.99 -7.50
CA ASP A 171 18.56 25.48 -8.75
C ASP A 171 19.60 25.03 -9.78
N HIS A 172 20.85 25.46 -9.61
CA HIS A 172 21.97 25.09 -10.46
C HIS A 172 23.08 24.34 -9.69
N ASP A 173 22.83 24.02 -8.41
CA ASP A 173 23.78 23.30 -7.56
C ASP A 173 23.64 21.80 -7.80
N ALA A 174 24.63 21.20 -8.46
CA ALA A 174 24.61 19.79 -8.82
C ALA A 174 24.50 18.86 -7.61
N ASP A 175 25.12 19.23 -6.47
CA ASP A 175 25.07 18.43 -5.25
C ASP A 175 23.66 18.45 -4.65
N TYR A 176 23.04 19.63 -4.60
CA TYR A 176 21.67 19.79 -4.11
C TYR A 176 20.69 19.03 -5.00
N ILE A 177 20.79 19.19 -6.31
CA ILE A 177 19.91 18.53 -7.28
C ILE A 177 20.01 17.01 -7.14
N ASN A 178 21.23 16.45 -7.13
CA ASN A 178 21.45 15.01 -6.97
C ASN A 178 20.89 14.48 -5.65
N LEU A 179 21.07 15.21 -4.55
CA LEU A 179 20.49 14.82 -3.27
C LEU A 179 18.96 14.91 -3.32
N ALA A 180 18.40 16.03 -3.76
CA ALA A 180 16.96 16.26 -3.82
C ALA A 180 16.22 15.22 -4.67
N HIS A 181 16.81 14.79 -5.79
CA HIS A 181 16.26 13.75 -6.67
C HIS A 181 16.10 12.40 -5.96
N ARG A 182 16.94 12.09 -4.96
CA ARG A 182 16.83 10.85 -4.18
C ARG A 182 15.66 10.86 -3.19
N PHE A 183 15.08 12.05 -2.91
CA PHE A 183 14.03 12.23 -1.91
C PHE A 183 12.67 12.58 -2.50
N VAL A 184 12.64 13.02 -3.75
CA VAL A 184 11.41 13.29 -4.50
C VAL A 184 11.45 12.41 -5.73
N ALA A 185 10.63 11.36 -5.71
CA ALA A 185 10.45 10.48 -6.87
C ALA A 185 10.20 11.32 -8.14
N GLU A 186 10.83 10.92 -9.25
CA GLU A 186 10.59 11.58 -10.53
C GLU A 186 9.10 11.49 -10.91
N LYS A 187 8.61 12.48 -11.67
CA LYS A 187 7.17 12.63 -11.96
C LYS A 187 6.51 11.37 -12.52
N GLU A 188 7.29 10.51 -13.17
CA GLU A 188 6.80 9.29 -13.79
C GLU A 188 6.58 8.18 -12.75
N ASP A 189 7.48 8.00 -11.79
CA ASP A 189 7.42 6.92 -10.79
C ASP A 189 6.48 7.22 -9.63
N VAL A 190 6.20 8.50 -9.38
CA VAL A 190 5.23 8.95 -8.38
C VAL A 190 3.86 8.27 -8.54
N MET A 191 3.49 7.94 -9.77
CA MET A 191 2.18 7.36 -10.12
C MET A 191 2.17 5.82 -10.09
N CYS A 192 3.30 5.19 -9.82
CA CYS A 192 3.46 3.73 -9.83
C CYS A 192 3.22 3.14 -8.44
N LEU A 193 2.94 1.83 -8.37
CA LEU A 193 2.56 1.15 -7.12
C LEU A 193 3.58 1.30 -5.98
N GLY A 194 4.88 1.39 -6.29
CA GLY A 194 5.95 1.62 -5.31
C GLY A 194 5.84 2.94 -4.52
N ASN A 195 4.99 3.88 -4.97
CA ASN A 195 4.75 5.15 -4.31
C ASN A 195 3.25 5.35 -3.94
N LEU A 196 2.43 4.30 -3.92
CA LEU A 196 0.99 4.42 -3.69
C LEU A 196 0.51 3.52 -2.55
N THR A 197 -0.47 3.99 -1.80
CA THR A 197 -1.08 3.21 -0.73
C THR A 197 -2.55 3.54 -0.56
N LEU A 198 -3.30 2.70 0.18
CA LEU A 198 -4.74 2.84 0.35
C LEU A 198 -5.09 3.48 1.69
N LEU A 199 -5.91 4.53 1.68
CA LEU A 199 -6.41 5.16 2.90
C LEU A 199 -7.90 5.48 2.79
N THR A 200 -8.54 5.65 3.94
CA THR A 200 -9.88 6.24 3.96
C THR A 200 -9.81 7.66 3.37
N GLU A 201 -10.85 8.08 2.65
CA GLU A 201 -10.91 9.41 2.03
C GLU A 201 -10.73 10.53 3.08
N HIS A 202 -11.24 10.35 4.30
CA HIS A 202 -11.05 11.30 5.41
C HIS A 202 -9.56 11.48 5.77
N ASN A 203 -8.86 10.38 6.07
CA ASN A 203 -7.44 10.42 6.44
C ASN A 203 -6.55 10.90 5.29
N ASN A 204 -6.84 10.47 4.06
CA ASN A 204 -6.17 10.90 2.83
C ASN A 204 -6.26 12.43 2.64
N LYS A 205 -7.46 13.01 2.83
CA LYS A 205 -7.65 14.48 2.78
C LYS A 205 -6.87 15.21 3.87
N GLY A 206 -6.86 14.68 5.10
CA GLY A 206 -6.16 15.32 6.21
C GLY A 206 -4.62 15.23 6.11
N ILE A 207 -4.11 14.12 5.54
CA ILE A 207 -2.69 13.98 5.18
C ILE A 207 -2.34 14.94 4.04
N GLY A 208 -3.08 14.86 2.93
CA GLY A 208 -2.82 15.63 1.73
C GLY A 208 -1.40 15.45 1.18
N ASN A 209 -0.93 16.44 0.43
CA ASN A 209 0.37 16.38 -0.23
C ASN A 209 1.52 16.76 0.74
N LYS A 210 1.61 16.22 1.96
CA LYS A 210 2.73 16.52 2.90
C LYS A 210 4.01 15.73 2.56
N PHE A 211 5.15 16.02 3.20
CA PHE A 211 6.35 15.17 3.11
C PHE A 211 6.15 13.85 3.86
N TYR A 212 6.91 12.80 3.51
CA TYR A 212 6.78 11.48 4.11
C TYR A 212 6.79 11.50 5.64
N PHE A 213 7.75 12.19 6.27
CA PHE A 213 7.83 12.27 7.75
C PHE A 213 6.57 12.89 8.38
N ASP A 214 6.01 13.92 7.75
CA ASP A 214 4.78 14.56 8.19
C ASP A 214 3.57 13.64 8.01
N LYS A 215 3.49 12.93 6.88
CA LYS A 215 2.46 11.92 6.63
C LYS A 215 2.55 10.81 7.67
N ARG A 216 3.75 10.36 8.02
CA ARG A 216 4.00 9.34 9.04
C ARG A 216 3.45 9.77 10.41
N ILE A 217 3.69 11.02 10.83
CA ILE A 217 3.11 11.57 12.07
C ILE A 217 1.58 11.55 12.00
N CYS A 218 0.99 11.96 10.87
CA CYS A 218 -0.46 11.93 10.68
C CYS A 218 -1.03 10.50 10.78
N ILE A 219 -0.40 9.53 10.13
CA ILE A 219 -0.80 8.11 10.18
C ILE A 219 -0.73 7.57 11.61
N HIS A 220 0.34 7.86 12.33
CA HIS A 220 0.48 7.46 13.72
C HIS A 220 -0.64 8.06 14.58
N ASN A 221 -0.93 9.35 14.42
CA ASN A 221 -2.00 10.02 15.14
C ASN A 221 -3.38 9.40 14.82
N TYR A 222 -3.69 9.18 13.54
CA TYR A 222 -4.94 8.53 13.15
C TYR A 222 -5.08 7.13 13.74
N GLN A 223 -4.02 6.32 13.68
CA GLN A 223 -4.02 4.99 14.27
C GLN A 223 -4.21 5.05 15.80
N SER A 224 -3.55 5.99 16.50
CA SER A 224 -3.72 6.19 17.94
C SER A 224 -5.13 6.63 18.33
N GLN A 225 -5.85 7.29 17.43
CA GLN A 225 -7.24 7.74 17.60
C GLN A 225 -8.26 6.67 17.19
N GLY A 226 -7.81 5.47 16.81
CA GLY A 226 -8.68 4.35 16.45
C GLY A 226 -9.12 4.32 14.98
N SER A 227 -8.55 5.16 14.11
CA SER A 227 -8.79 5.04 12.68
C SER A 227 -8.27 3.70 12.16
N PHE A 228 -9.07 3.03 11.35
CA PHE A 228 -8.62 1.84 10.65
C PHE A 228 -7.62 2.21 9.54
N ILE A 229 -6.36 1.80 9.72
CA ILE A 229 -5.30 1.96 8.71
C ILE A 229 -4.98 0.56 8.14
N PRO A 230 -5.01 0.37 6.82
CA PRO A 230 -4.67 -0.92 6.21
C PRO A 230 -3.24 -1.37 6.53
N ALA A 231 -3.03 -2.68 6.63
CA ALA A 231 -1.74 -3.25 7.02
C ALA A 231 -0.61 -2.86 6.05
N ALA A 232 -0.87 -2.90 4.75
CA ALA A 232 0.12 -2.49 3.74
C ALA A 232 0.51 -1.01 3.90
N THR A 233 -0.43 -0.15 4.28
CA THR A 233 -0.15 1.27 4.54
C THR A 233 0.69 1.47 5.79
N LEU A 234 0.40 0.72 6.86
CA LEU A 234 1.23 0.76 8.07
C LEU A 234 2.67 0.28 7.79
N GLN A 235 2.84 -0.73 6.95
CA GLN A 235 4.17 -1.24 6.56
C GLN A 235 4.99 -0.19 5.82
N VAL A 236 4.37 0.51 4.87
CA VAL A 236 5.01 1.62 4.14
C VAL A 236 5.45 2.73 5.10
N PHE A 237 4.59 3.22 5.99
CA PHE A 237 4.94 4.28 6.93
C PHE A 237 5.85 3.81 8.09
N SER A 238 6.12 2.51 8.16
CA SER A 238 7.09 1.89 9.06
C SER A 238 8.34 1.37 8.34
N LYS A 239 8.46 1.60 7.03
CA LYS A 239 9.53 1.06 6.16
C LYS A 239 9.81 -0.43 6.36
N TRP A 240 8.76 -1.21 6.57
CA TRP A 240 8.88 -2.64 6.92
C TRP A 240 9.60 -3.46 5.85
N ASN A 241 9.43 -3.07 4.58
CA ASN A 241 9.98 -3.80 3.44
C ASN A 241 11.43 -3.39 3.12
N THR A 242 11.91 -2.26 3.64
CA THR A 242 13.24 -1.75 3.36
C THR A 242 14.25 -2.38 4.31
N ASP A 243 15.21 -3.14 3.78
CA ASP A 243 16.33 -3.62 4.59
C ASP A 243 17.26 -2.46 4.98
N ALA A 244 17.56 -2.32 6.27
CA ALA A 244 18.33 -1.22 6.85
C ALA A 244 17.91 0.17 6.31
N PRO A 245 16.72 0.68 6.69
CA PRO A 245 16.22 1.95 6.18
C PRO A 245 17.12 3.12 6.62
N ASN A 246 17.35 4.08 5.72
CA ASN A 246 18.11 5.30 6.00
C ASN A 246 17.28 6.33 6.80
N GLY A 247 16.80 5.92 7.97
CA GLY A 247 15.86 6.68 8.80
C GLY A 247 14.45 6.77 8.23
N PHE A 248 13.60 7.56 8.88
CA PHE A 248 12.15 7.67 8.59
C PHE A 248 11.75 9.06 8.07
N VAL A 249 12.70 9.81 7.53
CA VAL A 249 12.44 11.20 7.10
C VAL A 249 11.84 11.24 5.69
N PHE A 250 12.37 10.45 4.76
CA PHE A 250 11.91 10.40 3.36
C PHE A 250 11.56 8.98 2.93
N TRP A 251 10.82 8.87 1.83
CA TRP A 251 10.55 7.63 1.12
C TRP A 251 11.35 7.67 -0.18
N ASP A 252 12.55 7.10 -0.12
CA ASP A 252 13.55 7.19 -1.17
C ASP A 252 13.35 6.11 -2.26
N GLU A 253 14.25 6.07 -3.25
CA GLU A 253 14.21 5.08 -4.33
C GLU A 253 14.32 3.64 -3.81
N LYS A 254 15.18 3.39 -2.82
CA LYS A 254 15.35 2.07 -2.22
C LYS A 254 14.09 1.62 -1.50
N ASP A 255 13.40 2.53 -0.81
CA ASP A 255 12.11 2.25 -0.19
C ASP A 255 11.03 1.90 -1.23
N GLN A 256 10.99 2.63 -2.35
CA GLN A 256 10.03 2.38 -3.44
C GLN A 256 10.28 1.03 -4.10
N GLU A 257 11.53 0.71 -4.44
CA GLU A 257 11.93 -0.57 -5.02
C GLU A 257 11.61 -1.73 -4.07
N ALA A 258 11.99 -1.60 -2.79
CA ALA A 258 11.70 -2.61 -1.78
C ALA A 258 10.20 -2.84 -1.59
N TYR A 259 9.39 -1.78 -1.62
CA TYR A 259 7.95 -1.91 -1.54
C TYR A 259 7.35 -2.54 -2.80
N GLN A 260 7.80 -2.16 -3.99
CA GLN A 260 7.36 -2.76 -5.25
C GLN A 260 7.66 -4.27 -5.27
N ASN A 261 8.86 -4.67 -4.87
CA ASN A 261 9.22 -6.08 -4.71
C ASN A 261 8.35 -6.78 -3.67
N ALA A 262 7.98 -6.11 -2.57
CA ALA A 262 7.07 -6.68 -1.57
C ALA A 262 5.64 -6.87 -2.10
N ILE A 263 5.16 -5.96 -2.96
CA ILE A 263 3.88 -6.11 -3.66
C ILE A 263 3.92 -7.33 -4.56
N GLU A 264 4.95 -7.45 -5.40
CA GLU A 264 5.14 -8.57 -6.32
C GLU A 264 5.17 -9.90 -5.57
N ASN A 265 6.07 -10.03 -4.60
CA ASN A 265 6.18 -11.22 -3.76
C ASN A 265 4.87 -11.57 -3.04
N THR A 266 4.10 -10.58 -2.58
CA THR A 266 2.82 -10.84 -1.91
C THR A 266 1.79 -11.42 -2.88
N ILE A 267 1.73 -10.88 -4.09
CA ILE A 267 0.79 -11.32 -5.12
C ILE A 267 1.19 -12.70 -5.65
N ASP A 268 2.48 -12.95 -5.89
CA ASP A 268 3.00 -14.26 -6.33
C ASP A 268 2.71 -15.35 -5.29
N ASN A 269 3.00 -15.09 -4.01
CA ASN A 269 2.67 -16.03 -2.94
C ASN A 269 1.16 -16.33 -2.85
N PHE A 270 0.31 -15.37 -3.19
CA PHE A 270 -1.13 -15.58 -3.26
C PHE A 270 -1.54 -16.40 -4.50
N ILE A 271 -0.88 -16.19 -5.63
CA ILE A 271 -1.08 -16.99 -6.84
C ILE A 271 -0.70 -18.44 -6.57
N ASP A 272 0.45 -18.69 -5.95
CA ASP A 272 0.88 -20.02 -5.51
C ASP A 272 -0.16 -20.68 -4.60
N PHE A 273 -0.67 -19.93 -3.61
CA PHE A 273 -1.75 -20.41 -2.74
C PHE A 273 -3.02 -20.80 -3.54
N CYS A 274 -3.32 -20.09 -4.63
CA CYS A 274 -4.44 -20.43 -5.49
C CYS A 274 -4.19 -21.70 -6.31
N GLU A 275 -2.94 -22.03 -6.61
CA GLU A 275 -2.53 -23.18 -7.42
C GLU A 275 -2.31 -24.47 -6.63
N GLU A 276 -1.92 -24.38 -5.35
CA GLU A 276 -1.58 -25.50 -4.45
C GLU A 276 -2.65 -26.60 -4.27
N ASN A 277 -3.81 -26.52 -4.92
CA ASN A 277 -4.85 -27.55 -4.88
C ASN A 277 -5.54 -27.79 -6.25
N ALA A 278 -4.89 -27.38 -7.35
CA ALA A 278 -5.31 -27.72 -8.71
C ALA A 278 -4.76 -29.09 -9.19
N SER A 279 -3.92 -29.73 -8.37
CA SER A 279 -3.21 -30.97 -8.67
C SER A 279 -3.45 -32.02 -7.59
N GLU A 280 -4.69 -32.50 -7.47
CA GLU A 280 -5.06 -33.78 -6.82
C GLU A 280 -6.37 -34.30 -7.41
#